data_AF-A0A9X2CGX5-F1
#
_entry.id   AF-A0A9X2CGX5-F1
#
_cell.length_a   1.000
_cell.length_b   1.000
_cell.length_c   1.000
_cell.angle_alpha   90.00
_cell.angle_beta   90.00
_cell.angle_gamma   90.00
#
_symmetry.space_group_name_H-M   'P 1'
#
loop_
_entity.id
_entity.type
_entity.pdbx_description
1 polymer ?
#
loop_
_entity_poly.entity_id
_entity_poly.type
_entity_poly.pdbx_seq_one_letter_code
_entity_poly.pdbx_strand_id
1 'polypeptide(L)' 'MADVSQSASLASIAAYLKLTYQYDQETALVEAKSVMHNLVKMRQKGFITGWYFDENGQLELLPSDYVMHQIAPNK' A
#
# COMPACT_ATOMS: atom_id res chain seq x y z
N MET A 1 -3.78 12.98 -12.36
CA MET A 1 -4.14 12.34 -11.08
C MET A 1 -4.65 10.96 -11.44
N ALA A 2 -3.89 9.91 -11.15
CA ALA A 2 -4.36 8.55 -11.41
C ALA A 2 -5.52 8.30 -10.46
N ASP A 3 -6.71 8.16 -11.00
CA ASP A 3 -7.88 7.68 -10.28
C ASP A 3 -7.58 6.20 -9.97
N VAL A 4 -6.96 5.95 -8.81
CA VAL A 4 -6.63 4.59 -8.36
C VAL A 4 -7.94 3.95 -7.93
N SER A 5 -8.75 3.55 -8.91
CA SER A 5 -10.03 2.88 -8.67
C SER A 5 -9.84 1.54 -7.97
N GLN A 6 -8.62 0.96 -8.05
CA GLN A 6 -8.26 -0.30 -7.41
C GLN A 6 -6.87 -0.23 -6.79
N SER A 7 -6.78 -0.57 -5.51
CA SER A 7 -5.50 -0.67 -4.80
C SER A 7 -4.66 -1.84 -5.32
N ALA A 8 -3.34 -1.76 -5.19
CA ALA A 8 -2.44 -2.78 -5.71
C ALA A 8 -2.75 -4.18 -5.16
N SER A 9 -2.62 -5.20 -6.01
CA SER A 9 -3.01 -6.58 -5.68
C SER A 9 -2.00 -7.27 -4.75
N LEU A 10 -2.42 -8.36 -4.11
CA LEU A 10 -1.53 -9.21 -3.30
C LEU A 10 -0.34 -9.74 -4.12
N ALA A 11 -0.57 -10.10 -5.38
CA ALA A 11 0.47 -10.60 -6.27
C ALA A 11 1.52 -9.52 -6.57
N SER A 12 1.07 -8.27 -6.75
CA SER A 12 1.96 -7.12 -6.96
C SER A 12 2.81 -6.85 -5.73
N ILE A 13 2.24 -6.92 -4.53
CA ILE A 13 2.98 -6.78 -3.26
C ILE A 13 4.01 -7.91 -3.09
N ALA A 14 3.64 -9.16 -3.39
CA ALA A 14 4.58 -10.29 -3.31
C ALA A 14 5.73 -10.13 -4.32
N ALA A 15 5.46 -9.70 -5.55
CA ALA A 15 6.49 -9.43 -6.55
C ALA A 15 7.45 -8.32 -6.10
N TYR A 16 6.92 -7.25 -5.50
CA TYR A 16 7.73 -6.18 -4.92
C TYR A 16 8.65 -6.70 -3.81
N LEU A 17 8.11 -7.42 -2.82
CA LEU A 17 8.90 -7.95 -1.70
C LEU A 17 9.99 -8.92 -2.17
N LYS A 18 9.70 -9.74 -3.18
CA LYS A 18 10.66 -10.63 -3.81
C LYS A 18 11.85 -9.85 -4.38
N LEU A 19 11.59 -8.74 -5.08
CA LEU A 19 12.62 -7.90 -5.71
C LEU A 19 13.41 -7.10 -4.67
N THR A 20 12.72 -6.47 -3.72
CA THR A 20 13.33 -5.56 -2.73
C THR A 20 14.14 -6.29 -1.68
N TYR A 21 13.67 -7.44 -1.21
CA TYR A 21 14.29 -8.18 -0.10
C TYR A 21 14.94 -9.50 -0.52
N GLN A 22 14.96 -9.82 -1.82
CA GLN A 22 15.51 -11.06 -2.36
C GLN A 22 14.89 -12.33 -1.75
N TYR A 23 13.63 -12.23 -1.31
CA TYR A 23 12.90 -13.37 -0.77
C TYR A 23 12.63 -14.43 -1.84
N ASP A 24 12.49 -15.68 -1.43
CA ASP A 24 11.86 -16.68 -2.28
C ASP A 24 10.35 -16.40 -2.43
N GLN A 25 9.71 -17.16 -3.31
CA GLN A 25 8.29 -16.96 -3.62
C GLN A 25 7.37 -17.25 -2.42
N GLU A 26 7.71 -18.22 -1.58
CA GLU A 26 6.87 -18.63 -0.45
C GLU A 26 6.92 -17.56 0.64
N THR A 27 8.12 -17.14 1.02
CA THR A 27 8.37 -16.08 1.99
C THR A 27 7.74 -14.77 1.53
N ALA A 28 7.94 -14.37 0.27
CA ALA A 28 7.34 -13.16 -0.28
C ALA A 28 5.79 -13.17 -0.22
N LEU A 29 5.17 -14.34 -0.43
CA LEU A 29 3.71 -14.46 -0.36
C LEU A 29 3.19 -14.39 1.08
N VAL A 30 3.89 -14.99 2.04
CA VAL A 30 3.56 -14.90 3.47
C VAL A 30 3.62 -13.45 3.94
N GLU A 31 4.72 -12.76 3.64
CA GLU A 31 4.89 -11.35 3.99
C GLU A 31 3.87 -10.45 3.28
N ALA A 32 3.60 -10.68 2.00
CA ALA A 32 2.60 -9.92 1.25
C ALA A 32 1.19 -10.05 1.86
N LYS A 33 0.82 -11.22 2.40
CA LYS A 33 -0.45 -11.39 3.10
C LYS A 33 -0.51 -10.55 4.37
N SER A 34 0.58 -10.49 5.13
CA SER A 34 0.68 -9.65 6.33
C SER A 34 0.56 -8.16 5.98
N VAL A 35 1.27 -7.71 4.95
CA VAL A 35 1.20 -6.33 4.43
C VAL A 35 -0.23 -6.00 3.99
N MET A 36 -0.84 -6.84 3.15
CA MET A 36 -2.21 -6.65 2.67
C MET A 36 -3.22 -6.56 3.82
N HIS A 37 -3.09 -7.42 4.82
CA HIS A 37 -3.95 -7.41 6.01
C HIS A 37 -3.86 -6.08 6.76
N ASN A 38 -2.65 -5.54 6.91
CA ASN A 38 -2.44 -4.24 7.57
C ASN A 38 -3.00 -3.08 6.75
N LEU A 39 -2.82 -3.10 5.42
CA LEU A 39 -3.37 -2.09 4.52
C LEU A 39 -4.90 -2.04 4.56
N VAL A 40 -5.54 -3.22 4.51
CA VAL A 40 -7.00 -3.34 4.66
C VAL A 40 -7.47 -2.81 6.02
N LYS A 41 -6.77 -3.15 7.11
CA LYS A 41 -7.08 -2.60 8.45
C LYS A 41 -6.95 -1.08 8.50
N MET A 42 -5.91 -0.50 7.91
CA MET A 42 -5.73 0.96 7.85
C MET A 42 -6.86 1.63 7.09
N ARG A 43 -7.31 1.03 5.97
CA ARG A 43 -8.46 1.51 5.20
C ARG A 43 -9.77 1.43 6.00
N GLN A 44 -10.02 0.31 6.68
CA GLN A 44 -11.21 0.14 7.53
C GLN A 44 -11.25 1.14 8.70
N LYS A 45 -10.09 1.52 9.23
CA LYS A 45 -9.97 2.55 10.27
C LYS A 45 -10.05 3.98 9.71
N GLY A 46 -10.14 4.16 8.39
CA GLY A 46 -10.22 5.47 7.76
C GLY A 46 -8.90 6.24 7.70
N PHE A 47 -7.75 5.58 7.87
CA PHE A 47 -6.44 6.25 7.78
C PHE A 47 -5.98 6.47 6.33
N ILE A 48 -6.31 5.51 5.45
CA ILE A 48 -5.97 5.56 4.03
C ILE A 48 -7.22 5.24 3.20
N THR A 49 -7.28 5.75 1.97
CA THR A 49 -8.33 5.39 0.99
C THR A 49 -7.89 4.29 0.05
N GLY A 50 -6.57 4.10 -0.12
CA GLY A 50 -5.97 3.06 -0.95
C GLY A 50 -4.45 3.02 -0.87
N TRP A 51 -3.84 2.18 -1.69
CA TRP A 51 -2.39 2.04 -1.86
C TRP A 51 -2.07 1.66 -3.31
N TYR A 52 -0.92 2.06 -3.82
CA TYR A 52 -0.51 1.86 -5.20
C TYR A 52 1.02 1.78 -5.33
N PHE A 53 1.51 1.36 -6.49
CA PHE A 53 2.92 1.51 -6.82
C PHE A 53 3.12 2.79 -7.62
N ASP A 54 4.00 3.66 -7.18
CA ASP A 54 4.33 4.90 -7.88
C ASP A 54 5.17 4.62 -9.15
N GLU A 55 5.56 5.70 -9.85
CA GLU A 55 6.37 5.61 -11.07
C GLU A 55 7.76 5.00 -10.82
N ASN A 56 8.25 5.02 -9.57
CA ASN A 56 9.52 4.43 -9.16
C ASN A 56 9.36 2.97 -8.70
N GLY A 57 8.14 2.42 -8.72
CA GLY A 57 7.84 1.08 -8.23
C GLY A 57 7.84 0.96 -6.71
N GLN A 58 7.74 2.07 -5.98
CA GLN A 58 7.61 2.09 -4.52
C GLN A 58 6.14 1.97 -4.12
N LEU A 59 5.88 1.20 -3.06
CA LEU A 59 4.54 1.06 -2.51
C LEU A 59 4.17 2.33 -1.73
N GLU A 60 3.23 3.09 -2.26
CA GLU A 60 2.74 4.35 -1.69
C GLU A 60 1.33 4.19 -1.12
N LEU A 61 1.04 5.00 -0.10
CA LEU A 61 -0.27 5.05 0.56
C LEU A 61 -1.02 6.30 0.13
N LEU A 62 -2.32 6.16 -0.13
CA LEU A 62 -3.22 7.29 -0.34
C LEU A 62 -3.86 7.64 1.01
N PRO A 63 -3.38 8.67 1.73
CA PRO A 63 -3.98 9.07 3.00
C PRO A 63 -5.42 9.55 2.80
N SER A 64 -6.26 9.35 3.82
CA SER A 64 -7.60 9.95 3.83
C SER A 64 -7.54 11.46 4.08
N ASP A 65 -8.61 12.17 3.71
CA ASP A 65 -8.73 13.61 3.99
C ASP A 65 -8.57 13.92 5.48
N TYR A 66 -9.13 13.07 6.34
CA TYR A 66 -8.99 13.17 7.80
C TYR A 66 -7.52 13.15 8.26
N VAL A 67 -6.70 12.28 7.66
CA VAL A 67 -5.27 12.21 7.97
C VAL A 67 -4.53 13.39 7.34
N MET A 68 -4.85 13.75 6.09
CA MET A 68 -4.26 14.90 5.40
C MET A 68 -4.45 16.21 6.18
N HIS A 69 -5.63 16.45 6.74
CA HIS A 69 -5.89 17.62 7.60
C HIS A 69 -5.05 17.66 8.87
N GLN A 70 -4.60 16.51 9.39
CA GLN A 70 -3.76 16.45 10.59
C GLN A 70 -2.27 16.65 10.26
N ILE A 71 -1.80 16.11 9.14
CA ILE A 71 -0.37 16.15 8.77
C ILE A 71 -0.01 17.36 7.91
N ALA A 72 -0.99 17.99 7.26
CA ALA A 72 -0.82 19.19 6.45
C ALA A 72 -2.00 20.17 6.67
N PRO A 73 -2.14 20.76 7.87
CA PRO A 73 -3.31 21.55 8.26
C PRO A 73 -3.53 22.85 7.45
N ASN A 74 -2.54 23.30 6.67
CA ASN A 74 -2.53 24.63 6.02
C ASN A 74 -2.36 24.58 4.48
N LYS A 75 -3.02 23.65 3.77
CA LYS A 75 -3.17 23.74 2.31
C LYS A 75 -4.51 24.34 1.92
#